data_AF-A0AAW5WNM6-F1
#
_entry.id   AF-A0AAW5WNM6-F1
#
_cell.length_a   1.000
_cell.length_b   1.000
_cell.length_c   1.000
_cell.angle_alpha   90.00
_cell.angle_beta   90.00
_cell.angle_gamma   90.00
#
_symmetry.space_group_name_H-M   'P 1'
#
loop_
_entity.id
_entity.type
_entity.pdbx_description
1 polymer ?
#
loop_
_entity_poly.entity_id
_entity_poly.type
_entity_poly.pdbx_seq_one_letter_code
_entity_poly.pdbx_strand_id
1 'polypeptide(L)'
;MKKMTIKTFVLSFLTMFTLLFLAACSSSPKKAYFQLIDQKTKQDSRITLEYKGDDLLNNETSNVFYYEPIGLTKDTAKEQIGGYMQTLENIKGLTNKIEYKDDHLTQKMTMDFSKADISELKSKQLIQTDGDQKANYISYKETVKSLEASGYKEVKDGKFEELK
;
A
#
# COMPACT_ATOMS: atom_id res chain seq x y z
N MET A 1 54.48 -54.54 -29.05
CA MET A 1 53.80 -53.33 -29.54
C MET A 1 52.30 -53.48 -29.35
N LYS A 2 51.66 -52.39 -28.91
CA LYS A 2 50.22 -52.09 -28.78
C LYS A 2 49.38 -52.89 -27.75
N LYS A 3 49.11 -52.23 -26.62
CA LYS A 3 48.26 -52.63 -25.49
C LYS A 3 46.77 -52.56 -25.86
N MET A 4 46.00 -53.52 -25.37
CA MET A 4 44.53 -53.51 -25.34
C MET A 4 44.01 -52.39 -24.45
N THR A 5 42.90 -51.75 -24.82
CA THR A 5 42.12 -50.94 -23.89
C THR A 5 40.64 -51.03 -24.26
N ILE A 6 39.94 -51.92 -23.57
CA ILE A 6 38.48 -51.94 -23.48
C ILE A 6 38.13 -51.02 -22.31
N LYS A 7 37.45 -49.90 -22.57
CA LYS A 7 36.88 -49.05 -21.52
C LYS A 7 35.38 -49.26 -21.48
N THR A 8 34.94 -50.12 -20.58
CA THR A 8 33.61 -50.08 -20.01
C THR A 8 33.64 -49.08 -18.87
N PHE A 9 32.86 -48.00 -18.95
CA PHE A 9 32.51 -47.22 -17.75
C PHE A 9 31.02 -46.86 -17.83
N VAL A 10 30.26 -47.61 -17.03
CA VAL A 10 28.89 -47.35 -16.62
C VAL A 10 28.89 -46.16 -15.67
N LEU A 11 27.77 -45.42 -15.64
CA LEU A 11 27.32 -44.54 -14.55
C LEU A 11 27.80 -43.08 -14.56
N SER A 12 26.93 -42.19 -15.05
CA SER A 12 26.79 -40.81 -14.55
C SER A 12 25.37 -40.31 -14.84
N PHE A 13 24.41 -40.85 -14.09
CA PHE A 13 23.14 -40.19 -13.80
C PHE A 13 23.38 -39.40 -12.52
N LEU A 14 24.02 -38.24 -12.62
CA LEU A 14 24.36 -37.40 -11.46
C LEU A 14 23.94 -35.96 -11.74
N THR A 15 22.75 -35.65 -11.22
CA THR A 15 22.37 -34.35 -10.66
C THR A 15 22.56 -33.13 -11.56
N MET A 16 21.64 -32.94 -12.50
CA MET A 16 21.23 -31.60 -12.90
C MET A 16 20.07 -31.15 -11.99
N PHE A 17 20.29 -31.18 -10.67
CA PHE A 17 19.53 -30.33 -9.75
C PHE A 17 20.08 -28.93 -9.97
N THR A 18 19.69 -28.28 -11.07
CA THR A 18 19.86 -26.85 -11.23
C THR A 18 19.16 -26.23 -10.04
N LEU A 19 19.98 -25.72 -9.14
CA LEU A 19 19.60 -25.00 -7.95
C LEU A 19 18.58 -23.94 -8.35
N LEU A 20 17.30 -24.27 -8.15
CA LEU A 20 16.28 -23.30 -7.82
C LEU A 20 16.67 -22.75 -6.43
N PHE A 21 17.75 -21.97 -6.39
CA PHE A 21 17.85 -20.88 -5.43
C PHE A 21 16.76 -19.88 -5.84
N LEU A 22 15.51 -20.24 -5.61
CA LEU A 22 14.52 -19.26 -5.21
C LEU A 22 15.18 -18.64 -3.99
N ALA A 23 15.82 -17.48 -4.20
CA ALA A 23 16.10 -16.57 -3.12
C ALA A 23 14.74 -16.35 -2.47
N ALA A 24 14.46 -17.13 -1.43
CA ALA A 24 13.53 -16.77 -0.39
C ALA A 24 14.11 -15.46 0.12
N CYS A 25 13.70 -14.37 -0.52
CA CYS A 25 14.17 -13.05 -0.22
C CYS A 25 13.62 -12.83 1.19
N SER A 26 14.47 -13.07 2.18
CA SER A 26 14.30 -12.64 3.56
C SER A 26 14.40 -11.12 3.66
N SER A 27 13.99 -10.42 2.59
CA SER A 27 14.09 -8.98 2.47
C SER A 27 13.28 -8.34 3.57
N SER A 28 13.92 -7.42 4.27
CA SER A 28 13.28 -6.48 5.19
C SER A 28 12.09 -5.81 4.51
N PRO A 29 11.09 -5.35 5.29
CA PRO A 29 10.04 -4.50 4.77
C PRO A 29 10.61 -3.33 3.94
N LYS A 30 9.94 -3.01 2.84
CA LYS A 30 10.26 -1.91 1.94
C LYS A 30 9.18 -0.85 2.02
N LYS A 31 9.50 0.37 1.62
CA LYS A 31 8.54 1.47 1.51
C LYS A 31 8.37 1.92 0.06
N ALA A 32 7.14 2.25 -0.29
CA ALA A 32 6.78 2.93 -1.53
C ALA A 32 5.93 4.16 -1.20
N TYR A 33 6.03 5.20 -2.01
CA TYR A 33 5.42 6.49 -1.75
C TYR A 33 4.60 6.90 -2.96
N PHE A 34 3.40 7.41 -2.72
CA PHE A 34 2.48 7.83 -3.77
C PHE A 34 1.88 9.17 -3.43
N GLN A 35 1.62 9.98 -4.45
CA GLN A 35 1.02 11.30 -4.28
C GLN A 35 -0.04 11.58 -5.34
N LEU A 36 -1.13 12.17 -4.91
CA LEU A 36 -2.12 12.82 -5.75
C LEU A 36 -2.22 14.27 -5.30
N ILE A 37 -1.78 15.19 -6.15
CA ILE A 37 -1.72 16.62 -5.85
C ILE A 37 -2.40 17.42 -6.96
N ASP A 38 -3.28 18.35 -6.56
CA ASP A 38 -3.91 19.30 -7.45
C ASP A 38 -3.70 20.71 -6.91
N GLN A 39 -2.87 21.47 -7.64
CA GLN A 39 -2.50 22.85 -7.29
C GLN A 39 -3.66 23.84 -7.49
N LYS A 40 -4.65 23.52 -8.34
CA LYS A 40 -5.80 24.40 -8.60
C LYS A 40 -6.83 24.30 -7.49
N THR A 41 -7.19 23.07 -7.14
CA THR A 41 -8.14 22.81 -6.05
C THR A 41 -7.49 22.82 -4.67
N LYS A 42 -6.15 22.99 -4.61
CA LYS A 42 -5.32 22.94 -3.42
C LYS A 42 -5.58 21.70 -2.58
N GLN A 43 -5.41 20.54 -3.19
CA GLN A 43 -5.53 19.24 -2.53
C GLN A 43 -4.22 18.47 -2.65
N ASP A 44 -3.83 17.81 -1.58
CA ASP A 44 -2.64 16.96 -1.55
C ASP A 44 -2.91 15.71 -0.71
N SER A 45 -2.83 14.55 -1.35
CA SER A 45 -2.91 13.25 -0.71
C SER A 45 -1.60 12.50 -0.90
N ARG A 46 -0.99 12.11 0.22
CA ARG A 46 0.29 11.42 0.28
C ARG A 46 0.09 10.07 0.95
N ILE A 47 0.55 9.01 0.29
CA ILE A 47 0.44 7.63 0.76
C ILE A 47 1.84 7.04 0.91
N THR A 48 2.09 6.40 2.05
CA THR A 48 3.27 5.58 2.29
C THR A 48 2.83 4.14 2.56
N LEU A 49 3.26 3.23 1.69
CA LEU A 49 3.02 1.80 1.83
C LEU A 49 4.28 1.13 2.37
N GLU A 50 4.13 0.32 3.43
CA GLU A 50 5.18 -0.58 3.90
C GLU A 50 4.78 -2.02 3.57
N TYR A 51 5.66 -2.76 2.90
CA TYR A 51 5.33 -4.06 2.33
C TYR A 51 6.52 -5.03 2.33
N LYS A 52 6.23 -6.33 2.29
CA LYS A 52 7.24 -7.40 2.17
C LYS A 52 6.82 -8.40 1.11
N GLY A 53 7.57 -8.46 0.00
CA GLY A 53 7.16 -9.26 -1.15
C GLY A 53 5.90 -8.66 -1.77
N ASP A 54 4.78 -9.39 -1.73
CA ASP A 54 3.47 -8.88 -2.14
C ASP A 54 2.53 -8.62 -0.96
N ASP A 55 3.00 -8.79 0.28
CA ASP A 55 2.21 -8.57 1.49
C ASP A 55 2.31 -7.11 1.94
N LEU A 56 1.19 -6.39 1.93
CA LEU A 56 1.10 -5.02 2.43
C LEU A 56 0.91 -5.03 3.94
N LEU A 57 1.88 -4.49 4.66
CA LEU A 57 1.94 -4.50 6.12
C LEU A 57 1.30 -3.27 6.73
N ASN A 58 1.54 -2.10 6.14
CA ASN A 58 1.01 -0.83 6.63
C ASN A 58 0.72 0.15 5.47
N ASN A 59 -0.35 0.93 5.62
CA ASN A 59 -0.65 2.07 4.77
C ASN A 59 -0.82 3.31 5.65
N GLU A 60 0.04 4.31 5.48
CA GLU A 60 -0.14 5.65 6.06
C GLU A 60 -0.58 6.62 4.97
N THR A 61 -1.72 7.28 5.17
CA THR A 61 -2.26 8.32 4.30
C THR A 61 -2.27 9.65 5.05
N SER A 62 -1.79 10.71 4.41
CA SER A 62 -1.86 12.09 4.90
C SER A 62 -2.48 12.98 3.84
N ASN A 63 -3.53 13.70 4.21
CA ASN A 63 -4.32 14.55 3.33
C ASN A 63 -4.30 16.00 3.81
N VAL A 64 -4.23 16.93 2.86
CA VAL A 64 -4.46 18.36 3.04
C VAL A 64 -5.50 18.80 2.02
N PHE A 65 -6.51 19.52 2.47
CA PHE A 65 -7.65 19.88 1.64
C PHE A 65 -8.18 21.27 2.03
N TYR A 66 -8.02 22.24 1.13
CA TYR A 66 -8.49 23.60 1.32
C TYR A 66 -9.96 23.74 0.93
N TYR A 67 -10.72 24.54 1.69
CA TYR A 67 -12.17 24.64 1.51
C TYR A 67 -12.58 25.57 0.36
N GLU A 68 -11.98 26.77 0.32
CA GLU A 68 -12.37 27.83 -0.61
C GLU A 68 -12.25 27.43 -2.09
N PRO A 69 -11.15 26.79 -2.57
CA PRO A 69 -10.96 26.52 -4.01
C PRO A 69 -12.01 25.60 -4.64
N ILE A 70 -12.80 24.92 -3.82
CA ILE A 70 -13.86 24.00 -4.22
C ILE A 70 -15.24 24.44 -3.72
N GLY A 71 -15.35 25.68 -3.21
CA GLY A 71 -16.61 26.27 -2.77
C GLY A 71 -17.17 25.71 -1.47
N LEU A 72 -16.34 25.16 -0.59
CA LEU A 72 -16.75 24.69 0.73
C LEU A 72 -16.39 25.71 1.82
N THR A 73 -17.09 25.59 2.95
CA THR A 73 -16.75 26.26 4.21
C THR A 73 -16.23 25.23 5.22
N LYS A 74 -15.54 25.69 6.27
CA LYS A 74 -15.10 24.85 7.38
C LYS A 74 -16.27 24.08 8.02
N ASP A 75 -17.41 24.73 8.21
CA ASP A 75 -18.57 24.13 8.88
C ASP A 75 -19.22 23.07 8.01
N THR A 76 -19.40 23.34 6.71
CA THR A 76 -19.89 22.35 5.75
C THR A 76 -18.94 21.14 5.65
N ALA A 77 -17.62 21.38 5.64
CA ALA A 77 -16.63 20.30 5.63
C ALA A 77 -16.70 19.45 6.91
N LYS A 78 -16.82 20.08 8.09
CA LYS A 78 -17.00 19.37 9.37
C LYS A 78 -18.26 18.52 9.40
N GLU A 79 -19.38 19.02 8.89
CA GLU A 79 -20.64 18.29 8.87
C GLU A 79 -20.54 17.05 7.95
N GLN A 80 -20.06 17.24 6.72
CA GLN A 80 -19.96 16.15 5.74
C GLN A 80 -18.93 15.09 6.14
N ILE A 81 -17.76 15.53 6.62
CA ILE A 81 -16.64 14.63 6.92
C ILE A 81 -16.80 14.04 8.32
N GLY A 82 -17.20 14.83 9.31
CA GLY A 82 -17.30 14.41 10.70
C GLY A 82 -18.18 13.17 10.90
N GLY A 83 -19.33 13.11 10.22
CA GLY A 83 -20.20 11.93 10.27
C GLY A 83 -19.54 10.65 9.74
N TYR A 84 -18.82 10.74 8.62
CA TYR A 84 -18.06 9.61 8.09
C TYR A 84 -16.90 9.22 9.02
N MET A 85 -16.18 10.18 9.59
CA MET A 85 -15.04 9.90 10.48
C MET A 85 -15.45 9.12 11.74
N GLN A 86 -16.63 9.38 12.31
CA GLN A 86 -17.16 8.62 13.44
C GLN A 86 -17.33 7.13 13.10
N THR A 87 -17.65 6.80 11.85
CA THR A 87 -17.80 5.39 11.43
C THR A 87 -16.48 4.63 11.38
N LEU A 88 -15.36 5.34 11.42
CA LEU A 88 -13.99 4.81 11.39
C LEU A 88 -13.39 4.66 12.79
N GLU A 89 -14.07 5.13 13.83
CA GLU A 89 -13.61 4.96 15.21
C GLU A 89 -13.69 3.49 15.64
N ASN A 90 -12.76 3.09 16.52
CA ASN A 90 -12.69 1.76 17.14
C ASN A 90 -12.51 0.57 16.17
N ILE A 91 -12.21 0.82 14.89
CA ILE A 91 -11.82 -0.24 13.95
C ILE A 91 -10.40 -0.70 14.29
N LYS A 92 -10.24 -2.00 14.52
CA LYS A 92 -8.95 -2.56 14.93
C LYS A 92 -7.90 -2.36 13.82
N GLY A 93 -6.72 -1.89 14.20
CA GLY A 93 -5.63 -1.64 13.26
C GLY A 93 -5.81 -0.38 12.41
N LEU A 94 -6.90 0.37 12.58
CA LEU A 94 -7.11 1.67 11.96
C LEU A 94 -6.93 2.77 12.99
N THR A 95 -6.15 3.79 12.64
CA THR A 95 -6.17 5.07 13.35
C THR A 95 -6.45 6.16 12.34
N ASN A 96 -7.27 7.13 12.72
CA ASN A 96 -7.58 8.26 11.87
C ASN A 96 -7.70 9.51 12.74
N LYS A 97 -7.03 10.58 12.32
CA LYS A 97 -7.02 11.88 13.01
C LYS A 97 -7.28 12.96 11.99
N ILE A 98 -8.19 13.86 12.32
CA ILE A 98 -8.52 15.02 11.50
C ILE A 98 -8.35 16.29 12.32
N GLU A 99 -7.76 17.31 11.72
CA GLU A 99 -7.62 18.64 12.30
C GLU A 99 -8.29 19.65 11.34
N TYR A 100 -9.29 20.37 11.87
CA TYR A 100 -9.99 21.40 11.10
C TYR A 100 -9.41 22.77 11.42
N LYS A 101 -8.62 23.31 10.48
CA LYS A 101 -8.13 24.68 10.53
C LYS A 101 -9.12 25.61 9.83
N ASP A 102 -8.81 26.90 9.78
CA ASP A 102 -9.77 27.91 9.32
C ASP A 102 -10.01 27.87 7.81
N ASP A 103 -8.97 27.57 7.03
CA ASP A 103 -8.98 27.56 5.57
C ASP A 103 -8.86 26.15 4.96
N HIS A 104 -8.38 25.17 5.73
CA HIS A 104 -8.22 23.78 5.30
C HIS A 104 -8.43 22.78 6.43
N LEU A 105 -8.53 21.50 6.06
CA LEU A 105 -8.36 20.39 7.00
C LEU A 105 -7.06 19.64 6.69
N THR A 106 -6.53 19.00 7.73
CA THR A 106 -5.51 17.97 7.58
C THR A 106 -6.04 16.66 8.14
N GLN A 107 -5.69 15.55 7.52
CA GLN A 107 -6.12 14.23 7.97
C GLN A 107 -4.93 13.27 7.88
N LYS A 108 -4.71 12.48 8.94
CA LYS A 108 -3.71 11.41 8.97
C LYS A 108 -4.39 10.11 9.36
N MET A 109 -4.26 9.10 8.51
CA MET A 109 -4.81 7.77 8.70
C MET A 109 -3.71 6.73 8.57
N THR A 110 -3.77 5.72 9.42
CA THR A 110 -2.86 4.58 9.39
C THR A 110 -3.67 3.30 9.50
N MET A 111 -3.45 2.40 8.55
CA MET A 111 -3.96 1.02 8.56
C MET A 111 -2.79 0.06 8.77
N ASP A 112 -2.74 -0.56 9.93
CA ASP A 112 -1.79 -1.62 10.31
C ASP A 112 -2.43 -2.99 10.04
N PHE A 113 -2.14 -3.56 8.86
CA PHE A 113 -2.71 -4.81 8.41
C PHE A 113 -2.21 -6.03 9.21
N SER A 114 -1.14 -5.88 10.01
CA SER A 114 -0.70 -6.94 10.93
C SER A 114 -1.63 -7.08 12.15
N LYS A 115 -2.43 -6.04 12.45
CA LYS A 115 -3.38 -6.02 13.58
C LYS A 115 -4.83 -5.98 13.15
N ALA A 116 -5.11 -5.45 11.96
CA ALA A 116 -6.47 -5.19 11.49
C ALA A 116 -7.27 -6.47 11.21
N ASP A 117 -8.59 -6.36 11.33
CA ASP A 117 -9.50 -7.36 10.79
C ASP A 117 -9.83 -7.02 9.33
N ILE A 118 -9.24 -7.77 8.40
CA ILE A 118 -9.42 -7.56 6.96
C ILE A 118 -10.89 -7.68 6.54
N SER A 119 -11.67 -8.55 7.20
CA SER A 119 -13.11 -8.70 6.89
C SER A 119 -13.90 -7.47 7.33
N GLU A 120 -13.57 -6.92 8.51
CA GLU A 120 -14.15 -5.67 8.99
C GLU A 120 -13.83 -4.51 8.04
N LEU A 121 -12.55 -4.34 7.67
CA LEU A 121 -12.11 -3.30 6.73
C LEU A 121 -12.84 -3.40 5.37
N LYS A 122 -13.02 -4.62 4.84
CA LYS A 122 -13.78 -4.86 3.61
C LYS A 122 -15.25 -4.50 3.76
N SER A 123 -15.89 -4.90 4.87
CA SER A 123 -17.30 -4.58 5.14
C SER A 123 -17.57 -3.07 5.23
N LYS A 124 -16.57 -2.32 5.69
CA LYS A 124 -16.57 -0.85 5.78
C LYS A 124 -16.10 -0.17 4.50
N GLN A 125 -15.82 -0.93 3.44
CA GLN A 125 -15.33 -0.43 2.15
C GLN A 125 -14.01 0.37 2.24
N LEU A 126 -13.19 0.10 3.26
CA LEU A 126 -11.90 0.78 3.47
C LEU A 126 -10.77 0.19 2.63
N ILE A 127 -10.97 -1.02 2.13
CA ILE A 127 -10.06 -1.74 1.25
C ILE A 127 -10.85 -2.39 0.13
N GLN A 128 -10.21 -2.55 -1.02
CA GLN A 128 -10.72 -3.36 -2.12
C GLN A 128 -9.90 -4.64 -2.19
N THR A 129 -10.57 -5.79 -2.18
CA THR A 129 -9.93 -7.09 -2.38
C THR A 129 -10.70 -7.85 -3.45
N ASP A 130 -9.98 -8.38 -4.44
CA ASP A 130 -10.58 -9.17 -5.50
C ASP A 130 -11.01 -10.55 -4.95
N GLY A 131 -12.31 -10.84 -5.03
CA GLY A 131 -12.91 -12.15 -4.77
C GLY A 131 -13.52 -12.39 -3.38
N ASP A 132 -14.20 -13.53 -3.26
CA ASP A 132 -14.90 -14.02 -2.04
C ASP A 132 -13.97 -14.73 -1.04
N GLN A 133 -12.66 -14.75 -1.30
CA GLN A 133 -11.72 -15.43 -0.39
C GLN A 133 -11.53 -14.60 0.88
N LYS A 134 -11.50 -15.26 2.04
CA LYS A 134 -10.93 -14.72 3.28
C LYS A 134 -9.44 -14.47 3.02
N ALA A 135 -9.12 -13.30 2.49
CA ALA A 135 -7.75 -12.89 2.30
C ALA A 135 -7.14 -12.64 3.69
N ASN A 136 -6.16 -13.46 4.07
CA ASN A 136 -5.40 -13.28 5.31
C ASN A 136 -4.37 -12.14 5.20
N TYR A 137 -4.24 -11.52 4.02
CA TYR A 137 -3.29 -10.45 3.74
C TYR A 137 -3.85 -9.53 2.63
N ILE A 138 -3.23 -8.36 2.47
CA ILE A 138 -3.55 -7.39 1.42
C ILE A 138 -2.43 -7.39 0.38
N SER A 139 -2.77 -7.52 -0.90
CA SER A 139 -1.77 -7.49 -1.97
C SER A 139 -1.24 -6.07 -2.18
N TYR A 140 0.08 -5.90 -2.03
CA TYR A 140 0.78 -4.68 -2.36
C TYR A 140 0.62 -4.33 -3.84
N LYS A 141 0.81 -5.30 -4.76
CA LYS A 141 0.72 -5.06 -6.21
C LYS A 141 -0.66 -4.58 -6.64
N GLU A 142 -1.74 -5.21 -6.14
CA GLU A 142 -3.09 -4.77 -6.48
C GLU A 142 -3.41 -3.40 -5.87
N THR A 143 -2.90 -3.12 -4.66
CA THR A 143 -3.01 -1.78 -4.06
C THR A 143 -2.34 -0.73 -4.94
N VAL A 144 -1.11 -0.98 -5.43
CA VAL A 144 -0.40 -0.06 -6.33
C VAL A 144 -1.18 0.18 -7.61
N LYS A 145 -1.68 -0.87 -8.27
CA LYS A 145 -2.50 -0.72 -9.48
C LYS A 145 -3.75 0.11 -9.23
N SER A 146 -4.42 -0.09 -8.10
CA SER A 146 -5.61 0.68 -7.72
C SER A 146 -5.29 2.16 -7.48
N LEU A 147 -4.16 2.45 -6.82
CA LEU A 147 -3.68 3.83 -6.63
C LEU A 147 -3.37 4.51 -7.96
N GLU A 148 -2.63 3.84 -8.85
CA GLU A 148 -2.31 4.35 -10.18
C GLU A 148 -3.56 4.58 -11.03
N ALA A 149 -4.52 3.66 -11.00
CA ALA A 149 -5.81 3.80 -11.67
C ALA A 149 -6.63 4.99 -11.11
N SER A 150 -6.46 5.31 -9.83
CA SER A 150 -7.06 6.47 -9.17
C SER A 150 -6.29 7.78 -9.39
N GLY A 151 -5.21 7.75 -10.18
CA GLY A 151 -4.43 8.92 -10.58
C GLY A 151 -3.26 9.27 -9.68
N TYR A 152 -2.97 8.48 -8.63
CA TYR A 152 -1.77 8.66 -7.84
C TYR A 152 -0.52 8.37 -8.66
N LYS A 153 0.54 9.11 -8.38
CA LYS A 153 1.86 8.92 -8.99
C LYS A 153 2.85 8.43 -7.95
N GLU A 154 3.71 7.49 -8.32
CA GLU A 154 4.81 7.06 -7.46
C GLU A 154 5.82 8.20 -7.27
N VAL A 155 6.29 8.36 -6.03
CA VAL A 155 7.26 9.35 -5.61
C VAL A 155 8.52 8.64 -5.13
N LYS A 156 9.69 9.07 -5.64
CA LYS A 156 10.96 8.45 -5.25
C LYS A 156 11.44 8.95 -3.90
N ASP A 157 11.82 8.02 -3.03
CA ASP A 157 12.42 8.28 -1.72
C ASP A 157 11.60 9.24 -0.82
N GLY A 158 10.27 9.26 -0.97
CA GLY A 158 9.38 10.14 -0.19
C GLY A 158 9.54 11.63 -0.49
N LYS A 159 10.15 12.00 -1.63
CA LYS A 159 10.34 13.38 -2.07
C LYS A 159 9.05 13.94 -2.70
N PHE A 160 8.03 14.13 -1.87
CA PHE A 160 6.73 14.66 -2.30
C PHE A 160 6.84 16.05 -2.90
N GLU A 161 6.00 16.33 -3.90
CA GLU A 161 5.79 17.68 -4.38
C GLU A 161 5.09 18.52 -3.31
N GLU A 162 5.44 19.80 -3.20
CA GLU A 162 4.79 20.70 -2.25
C GLU A 162 3.55 21.35 -2.85
N LEU A 163 2.51 21.43 -2.02
CA LEU A 163 1.29 22.18 -2.32
C LEU A 163 1.59 23.68 -2.25
N LYS A 164 1.22 24.42 -3.30
CA LYS A 164 1.50 25.85 -3.46
C LYS A 164 0.30 26.74 -3.11
#